data_AF-A0A381V4I4-F1
#
_entry.id   AF-A0A381V4I4-F1
#
_cell.length_a   1.000
_cell.length_b   1.000
_cell.length_c   1.000
_cell.angle_alpha   90.00
_cell.angle_beta   90.00
_cell.angle_gamma   90.00
#
_symmetry.space_group_name_H-M   'P 1'
#
loop_
_entity.id
_entity.type
_entity.pdbx_description
1 polymer ?
#
loop_
_entity_poly.entity_id
_entity_poly.type
_entity_poly.pdbx_seq_one_letter_code
_entity_poly.pdbx_strand_id
1 'polypeptide(L)'
;MPDIGRDFQSGNLSPEFIKAPDGSEIRLIHELHMGGMSECTLPPNSVSVAIKHKTVEEIWLCTAGKGEIWRSQNGVEEILPLSLGVSLTIPLNTCFQFR
;
A
#
# COMPACT_ATOMS: atom_id res chain seq x y z
N MET A 1 -22.62 5.03 11.87
CA MET A 1 -21.49 4.37 11.20
C MET A 1 -21.46 2.92 11.67
N PRO A 2 -21.21 1.94 10.79
CA PRO A 2 -21.07 0.56 11.24
C PRO A 2 -19.96 0.45 12.29
N ASP A 3 -20.15 -0.42 13.28
CA ASP A 3 -19.24 -0.64 14.41
C ASP A 3 -18.01 -1.45 13.92
N ILE A 4 -17.09 -0.78 13.21
CA ILE A 4 -15.87 -1.38 12.65
C ILE A 4 -15.07 -2.03 13.78
N GLY A 5 -14.69 -3.30 13.63
CA GLY A 5 -13.83 -4.00 14.59
C GLY A 5 -14.50 -4.55 15.85
N ARG A 6 -15.84 -4.59 15.90
CA ARG A 6 -16.59 -5.21 17.00
C ARG A 6 -16.65 -6.74 16.90
N ASP A 7 -16.89 -7.26 15.70
CA ASP A 7 -16.99 -8.70 15.41
C ASP A 7 -15.84 -9.16 14.50
N PHE A 8 -15.46 -10.43 14.59
CA PHE A 8 -14.45 -11.00 13.70
C PHE A 8 -14.98 -11.11 12.27
N GLN A 9 -14.11 -10.88 11.28
CA GLN A 9 -14.43 -10.96 9.86
C GLN A 9 -13.45 -11.91 9.15
N SER A 10 -13.92 -12.53 8.07
CA SER A 10 -13.11 -13.34 7.16
C SER A 10 -13.64 -13.16 5.75
N GLY A 11 -12.76 -13.15 4.75
CA GLY A 11 -13.13 -12.80 3.38
C GLY A 11 -12.02 -13.12 2.39
N ASN A 12 -12.40 -13.09 1.11
CA ASN A 12 -11.49 -13.21 -0.02
C ASN A 12 -11.31 -11.83 -0.68
N LEU A 13 -10.28 -11.69 -1.52
CA LEU A 13 -10.10 -10.50 -2.34
C LEU A 13 -11.29 -10.30 -3.29
N SER A 14 -11.80 -9.07 -3.33
CA SER A 14 -12.79 -8.65 -4.32
C SER A 14 -12.11 -8.40 -5.68
N PRO A 15 -12.75 -8.74 -6.81
CA PRO A 15 -12.28 -8.30 -8.12
C PRO A 15 -12.48 -6.79 -8.35
N GLU A 16 -13.35 -6.15 -7.57
CA GLU A 16 -13.63 -4.72 -7.65
C GLU A 16 -12.58 -3.90 -6.90
N PHE A 17 -12.16 -2.78 -7.49
CA PHE A 17 -11.18 -1.90 -6.91
C PHE A 17 -11.62 -0.43 -6.99
N ILE A 18 -11.06 0.38 -6.10
CA ILE A 18 -11.14 1.83 -6.16
C ILE A 18 -9.81 2.35 -6.71
N LYS A 19 -9.87 3.30 -7.64
CA LYS A 19 -8.66 4.00 -8.11
C LYS A 19 -8.21 5.00 -7.06
N ALA A 20 -7.01 4.81 -6.53
CA ALA A 20 -6.38 5.76 -5.65
C ALA A 20 -5.85 6.97 -6.44
N PRO A 21 -5.69 8.14 -5.79
CA PRO A 21 -5.15 9.34 -6.43
C PRO A 21 -3.74 9.19 -7.00
N ASP A 22 -2.97 8.22 -6.51
CA ASP A 22 -1.63 7.91 -7.00
C ASP A 22 -1.62 7.05 -8.27
N GLY A 23 -2.80 6.62 -8.74
CA GLY A 23 -2.97 5.77 -9.93
C GLY A 23 -3.02 4.27 -9.64
N SER A 24 -2.84 3.85 -8.39
CA SER A 24 -2.96 2.46 -7.99
C SER A 24 -4.43 2.00 -7.88
N GLU A 25 -4.63 0.70 -7.98
CA GLU A 25 -5.91 0.02 -7.78
C GLU A 25 -5.94 -0.61 -6.38
N ILE A 26 -6.86 -0.15 -5.53
CA ILE A 26 -6.97 -0.60 -4.14
C ILE A 26 -8.19 -1.50 -3.96
N ARG A 27 -7.96 -2.71 -3.44
CA ARG A 27 -8.99 -3.66 -2.99
C ARG A 27 -8.90 -3.78 -1.47
N LEU A 28 -9.83 -3.14 -0.76
CA LEU A 28 -9.90 -3.25 0.69
C LEU A 28 -10.37 -4.66 1.08
N ILE A 29 -9.65 -5.30 2.01
CA ILE A 29 -9.97 -6.66 2.49
C ILE A 29 -10.71 -6.59 3.82
N HIS A 30 -10.11 -5.96 4.84
CA HIS A 30 -10.69 -5.81 6.18
C HIS A 30 -10.18 -4.54 6.86
N GLU A 31 -10.95 -4.03 7.82
CA GLU A 31 -10.58 -2.89 8.66
C GLU A 31 -10.89 -3.16 10.13
N LEU A 32 -10.02 -2.66 11.00
CA LEU A 32 -10.22 -2.52 12.44
C LEU A 32 -9.97 -1.04 12.81
N HIS A 33 -10.24 -0.67 14.06
CA HIS A 33 -10.04 0.70 14.54
C HIS A 33 -8.64 1.26 14.32
N MET A 34 -7.62 0.40 14.30
CA MET A 34 -6.21 0.80 14.24
C MET A 34 -5.58 0.63 12.86
N GLY A 35 -6.35 0.22 11.85
CA GLY A 35 -5.82 0.05 10.50
C GLY A 35 -6.63 -0.95 9.66
N GLY A 36 -6.27 -1.01 8.39
CA GLY A 36 -6.87 -1.91 7.42
C GLY A 36 -5.83 -2.73 6.68
N MET A 37 -6.32 -3.73 5.96
CA MET A 37 -5.55 -4.51 5.01
C MET A 37 -6.18 -4.35 3.64
N SER A 38 -5.35 -4.04 2.64
CA SER A 38 -5.75 -3.92 1.25
C SER A 38 -4.74 -4.58 0.32
N GLU A 39 -5.21 -5.07 -0.82
CA GLU A 39 -4.33 -5.33 -1.96
C GLU A 39 -4.21 -4.05 -2.80
N CYS A 40 -2.96 -3.73 -3.15
CA CYS A 40 -2.61 -2.62 -4.04
C CYS A 40 -1.99 -3.19 -5.31
N THR A 41 -2.51 -2.77 -6.46
CA THR A 41 -1.97 -3.12 -7.78
C THR A 41 -1.66 -1.85 -8.56
N LEU A 42 -0.43 -1.73 -9.05
CA LEU A 42 -0.08 -0.72 -10.05
C LEU A 42 -0.11 -1.36 -11.44
N PRO A 43 -0.85 -0.80 -12.42
CA PRO A 43 -0.88 -1.35 -13.77
C PRO A 43 0.50 -1.32 -14.43
N PRO A 44 0.85 -2.30 -15.28
CA PRO A 44 2.14 -2.34 -15.96
C PRO A 44 2.47 -1.05 -16.71
N ASN A 45 3.76 -0.68 -16.74
CA ASN A 45 4.26 0.54 -17.38
C ASN A 45 3.71 1.85 -16.79
N SER A 46 3.17 1.82 -15.58
CA SER A 46 2.74 3.00 -14.85
C SER A 46 3.79 3.40 -13.82
N VAL A 47 3.72 4.65 -13.37
CA VAL A 47 4.48 5.16 -12.22
C VAL A 47 3.47 5.84 -11.32
N SER A 48 3.47 5.51 -10.04
CA SER A 48 2.56 6.14 -9.09
C SER A 48 2.88 7.64 -8.95
N VAL A 49 1.93 8.43 -8.47
CA VAL A 49 2.27 9.78 -7.98
C VAL A 49 3.06 9.63 -6.70
N ALA A 50 4.10 10.46 -6.53
CA ALA A 50 4.83 10.50 -5.26
C ALA A 50 3.94 11.08 -4.16
N ILE A 51 3.77 10.35 -3.06
CA ILE A 51 2.90 10.74 -1.96
C ILE A 51 3.65 10.70 -0.62
N LYS A 52 3.04 11.30 0.41
CA LYS A 52 3.49 11.24 1.80
C LYS A 52 2.29 11.14 2.72
N HIS A 53 2.19 10.04 3.45
CA HIS A 53 1.18 9.89 4.49
C HIS A 53 1.59 10.66 5.75
N LYS A 54 0.67 11.49 6.24
CA LYS A 54 0.83 12.28 7.48
C LYS A 54 0.34 11.54 8.71
N THR A 55 -0.54 10.56 8.53
CA THR A 55 -1.30 9.91 9.62
C THR A 55 -1.33 8.40 9.52
N VAL A 56 -0.77 7.83 8.45
CA VAL A 56 -0.82 6.39 8.17
C VAL A 56 0.62 5.88 7.98
N GLU A 57 0.91 4.77 8.66
CA GLU A 57 2.09 3.95 8.42
C GLU A 57 1.67 2.72 7.63
N GLU A 58 2.57 2.19 6.81
CA GLU A 58 2.27 1.02 5.99
C GLU A 58 3.32 -0.07 6.12
N ILE A 59 2.87 -1.30 5.97
CA ILE A 59 3.70 -2.50 5.81
C ILE A 59 3.25 -3.15 4.52
N TRP A 60 4.15 -3.25 3.54
CA TRP A 60 3.87 -3.89 2.26
C TRP A 60 4.49 -5.28 2.22
N LEU A 61 3.80 -6.18 1.53
CA LEU A 61 4.32 -7.45 1.07
C LEU A 61 4.04 -7.54 -0.43
N CYS A 62 5.08 -7.67 -1.25
CA CYS A 62 4.93 -7.88 -2.67
C CYS A 62 4.46 -9.33 -2.92
N THR A 63 3.21 -9.48 -3.34
CA THR A 63 2.56 -10.78 -3.56
C THR A 63 2.67 -11.26 -5.01
N ALA A 64 2.99 -10.38 -5.95
CA ALA A 64 3.18 -10.69 -7.36
C ALA A 64 3.91 -9.56 -8.10
N GLY A 65 4.36 -9.85 -9.33
CA GLY A 65 4.96 -8.85 -10.21
C GLY A 65 6.42 -8.53 -9.88
N LYS A 66 6.93 -7.49 -10.56
CA LYS A 66 8.27 -6.92 -10.38
C LYS A 66 8.18 -5.42 -10.60
N GLY A 67 8.94 -4.68 -9.82
CA GLY A 67 8.98 -3.22 -9.90
C GLY A 67 10.06 -2.67 -8.98
N GLU A 68 9.94 -1.41 -8.62
CA GLU A 68 10.77 -0.77 -7.62
C GLU A 68 10.02 0.31 -6.88
N ILE A 69 10.42 0.55 -5.64
CA ILE A 69 9.93 1.66 -4.82
C ILE A 69 11.08 2.60 -4.51
N TRP A 70 10.85 3.87 -4.78
CA TRP A 70 11.62 4.97 -4.24
C TRP A 70 11.01 5.40 -2.91
N ARG A 71 11.84 5.63 -1.89
CA ARG A 71 11.42 6.23 -0.62
C ARG A 71 12.45 7.20 -0.06
N SER A 72 11.97 8.26 0.59
CA SER A 72 12.79 9.26 1.25
C SER A 72 12.25 9.65 2.62
N GLN A 73 13.12 9.60 3.63
CA GLN A 73 12.81 9.97 5.02
C GLN A 73 14.08 10.41 5.75
N ASN A 74 14.01 11.47 6.56
CA ASN A 74 15.09 11.91 7.46
C ASN A 74 16.45 12.12 6.77
N GLY A 75 16.44 12.62 5.52
CA GLY A 75 17.66 12.85 4.74
C GLY A 75 18.26 11.58 4.10
N VAL A 76 17.60 10.44 4.26
CA VAL A 76 17.93 9.18 3.56
C VAL A 76 16.98 9.02 2.38
N GLU A 77 17.52 8.53 1.28
CA GLU A 77 16.79 8.23 0.06
C GLU A 77 17.30 6.90 -0.50
N GLU A 78 16.39 6.02 -0.92
CA GLU A 78 16.75 4.75 -1.52
C GLU A 78 15.75 4.30 -2.58
N ILE A 79 16.23 3.45 -3.48
CA ILE A 79 15.41 2.71 -4.43
C ILE A 79 15.58 1.23 -4.13
N LEU A 80 14.48 0.55 -3.85
CA LEU A 80 14.43 -0.87 -3.51
C LEU A 80 13.70 -1.64 -4.61
N PRO A 81 14.29 -2.70 -5.19
CA PRO A 81 13.57 -3.57 -6.11
C PRO A 81 12.48 -4.35 -5.37
N LEU A 82 11.28 -4.37 -5.95
CA LEU A 82 10.14 -5.15 -5.49
C LEU A 82 9.99 -6.41 -6.32
N SER A 83 9.81 -7.53 -5.64
CA SER A 83 9.48 -8.82 -6.24
C SER A 83 8.82 -9.72 -5.20
N LEU A 84 8.23 -10.83 -5.65
CA LEU A 84 7.52 -11.79 -4.79
C LEU A 84 8.28 -12.07 -3.48
N GLY A 85 7.60 -11.81 -2.35
CA GLY A 85 8.12 -12.08 -1.01
C GLY A 85 8.92 -10.93 -0.38
N VAL A 86 9.24 -9.87 -1.13
CA VAL A 86 9.84 -8.66 -0.55
C VAL A 86 8.80 -7.97 0.35
N SER A 87 9.20 -7.69 1.59
CA SER A 87 8.42 -6.87 2.52
C SER A 87 9.19 -5.62 2.90
N LEU A 88 8.48 -4.50 3.05
CA LEU A 88 9.05 -3.24 3.48
C LEU A 88 8.05 -2.45 4.34
N THR A 89 8.58 -1.48 5.07
CA THR A 89 7.79 -0.52 5.84
C THR A 89 7.86 0.86 5.22
N ILE A 90 6.77 1.62 5.40
CA ILE A 90 6.67 3.04 5.05
C ILE A 90 6.17 3.76 6.30
N PRO A 91 7.09 4.23 7.17
CA PRO A 91 6.71 4.94 8.38
C PRO A 91 6.10 6.32 8.08
N LEU A 92 5.53 6.98 9.10
CA LEU A 92 4.99 8.33 8.97
C LEU A 92 6.00 9.30 8.36
N ASN A 93 5.48 10.26 7.58
CA ASN A 93 6.26 11.31 6.93
C ASN A 93 7.31 10.81 5.92
N THR A 94 7.21 9.56 5.47
CA THR A 94 8.00 9.03 4.36
C THR A 94 7.39 9.46 3.04
N CYS A 95 8.17 10.09 2.17
CA CYS A 95 7.78 10.26 0.77
C CYS A 95 8.08 8.97 0.02
N PHE A 96 7.18 8.50 -0.83
CA PHE A 96 7.42 7.31 -1.65
C PHE A 96 6.71 7.37 -2.99
N GLN A 97 7.23 6.60 -3.95
CA GLN A 97 6.73 6.42 -5.31
C GLN A 97 7.14 5.03 -5.78
N PHE A 98 6.31 4.35 -6.56
CA PHE A 98 6.61 3.01 -7.06
C PHE A 98 6.22 2.86 -8.54
N ARG A 99 6.88 1.92 -9.21
CA ARG A 99 6.68 1.59 -10.62
C ARG A 99 6.91 0.12 -10.90
#